data_AF-A0A258CAW4-F1
#
_entry.id   AF-A0A258CAW4-F1
#
_cell.length_a   1.000
_cell.length_b   1.000
_cell.length_c   1.000
_cell.angle_alpha   90.00
_cell.angle_beta   90.00
_cell.angle_gamma   90.00
#
_symmetry.space_group_name_H-M   'P 1'
#
loop_
_entity.id
_entity.type
_entity.pdbx_description
1 polymer ?
#
loop_
_entity_poly.entity_id
_entity_poly.type
_entity_poly.pdbx_seq_one_letter_code
_entity_poly.pdbx_strand_id
1 'polypeptide(L)'
;CPFGALQEMLGWVAKRLRIRQWKISESVHLRLQWLKYLILIGLVAVAFYSLTLAERLAEVEPFKTSITLFFVRSWPFVLYALVLLGLGLFVHKFYCRYVCPLGAGLAVLGRFRLFSWLRRIDACGQPCQHCRNHCEIGAIRRDGRIDYDECIQCLECIVILNNEDQCVASISARKKMQKAGKPVDLIASDASVRAS
;
A
#
# COMPACT_ATOMS: atom_id res chain seq x y z
N CYS A 1 -11.43 -5.27 0.62
CA CYS A 1 -11.87 -6.33 -0.31
C CYS A 1 -11.31 -7.67 0.17
N PRO A 2 -12.12 -8.74 0.25
CA PRO A 2 -11.69 -10.07 0.70
C PRO A 2 -10.54 -10.66 -0.14
N PHE A 3 -10.50 -10.43 -1.46
CA PHE A 3 -9.34 -10.86 -2.27
C PHE A 3 -8.04 -10.13 -1.86
N GLY A 4 -8.13 -8.83 -1.55
CA GLY A 4 -7.00 -8.07 -1.03
C GLY A 4 -6.56 -8.50 0.37
N ALA A 5 -7.47 -9.05 1.18
CA ALA A 5 -7.16 -9.66 2.47
C ALA A 5 -6.45 -11.02 2.27
N LEU A 6 -6.89 -11.85 1.33
CA LEU A 6 -6.17 -13.07 0.95
C LEU A 6 -4.73 -12.75 0.51
N GLN A 7 -4.53 -11.68 -0.27
CA GLN A 7 -3.18 -11.25 -0.65
C GLN A 7 -2.33 -10.75 0.54
N GLU A 8 -2.94 -10.16 1.57
CA GLU A 8 -2.23 -9.82 2.82
C GLU A 8 -1.78 -11.08 3.56
N MET A 9 -2.68 -12.05 3.71
CA MET A 9 -2.40 -13.33 4.34
C MET A 9 -1.28 -14.08 3.60
N LEU A 10 -1.32 -14.07 2.27
CA LEU A 10 -0.24 -14.60 1.45
C LEU A 10 1.08 -13.85 1.67
N GLY A 11 1.04 -12.52 1.86
CA GLY A 11 2.21 -11.74 2.26
C GLY A 11 2.81 -12.22 3.59
N TRP A 12 1.99 -12.49 4.61
CA TRP A 12 2.45 -13.05 5.88
C TRP A 12 3.03 -14.46 5.73
N VAL A 13 2.37 -15.32 4.95
CA VAL A 13 2.87 -16.67 4.63
C VAL A 13 4.21 -16.58 3.89
N ALA A 14 4.33 -15.70 2.89
CA ALA A 14 5.56 -15.48 2.14
C ALA A 14 6.71 -15.02 3.04
N LYS A 15 6.44 -14.09 3.97
CA LYS A 15 7.42 -13.65 4.99
C LYS A 15 7.82 -14.80 5.92
N ARG A 16 6.86 -15.63 6.36
CA ARG A 16 7.11 -16.79 7.24
C ARG A 16 7.93 -17.87 6.53
N LEU A 17 7.68 -18.08 5.24
CA LEU A 17 8.45 -18.99 4.37
C LEU A 17 9.76 -18.36 3.84
N ARG A 18 10.11 -17.14 4.28
CA ARG A 18 11.29 -16.37 3.84
C ARG A 18 11.40 -16.20 2.32
N ILE A 19 10.26 -16.14 1.62
CA ILE A 19 10.23 -15.87 0.18
C ILE A 19 10.67 -14.42 -0.04
N ARG A 20 11.64 -14.23 -0.93
CA ARG A 20 12.21 -12.91 -1.24
C ARG A 20 11.17 -12.03 -1.92
N GLN A 21 10.65 -11.03 -1.19
CA GLN A 21 9.78 -10.01 -1.77
C GLN A 21 10.56 -9.18 -2.80
N TRP A 22 10.03 -9.10 -4.03
CA TRP A 22 10.59 -8.31 -5.11
C TRP A 22 10.10 -6.87 -5.03
N LYS A 23 11.05 -5.93 -4.87
CA LYS A 23 10.76 -4.50 -4.97
C LYS A 23 10.94 -4.08 -6.43
N ILE A 24 9.82 -3.84 -7.11
CA ILE A 24 9.79 -3.31 -8.47
C ILE A 24 10.37 -1.89 -8.47
N SER A 25 11.12 -1.54 -9.51
CA SER A 25 11.66 -0.19 -9.66
C SER A 25 10.53 0.85 -9.76
N GLU A 26 10.77 2.04 -9.22
CA GLU A 26 9.75 3.09 -9.12
C GLU A 26 9.15 3.48 -10.47
N SER A 27 9.97 3.57 -11.53
CA SER A 27 9.50 3.91 -12.88
C SER A 27 8.58 2.84 -13.47
N VAL A 28 8.90 1.55 -13.26
CA VAL A 28 8.05 0.45 -13.71
C VAL A 28 6.78 0.41 -12.88
N HIS A 29 6.88 0.59 -11.57
CA HIS A 29 5.74 0.62 -10.67
C HIS A 29 4.69 1.66 -11.10
N LEU A 30 5.12 2.91 -11.35
CA LEU A 30 4.23 3.99 -11.78
C LEU A 30 3.57 3.69 -13.13
N ARG A 31 4.29 3.09 -14.08
CA ARG A 31 3.71 2.68 -15.38
C ARG A 31 2.71 1.54 -15.22
N LEU A 32 3.04 0.54 -14.41
CA LEU A 32 2.19 -0.63 -14.21
C LEU A 32 0.91 -0.28 -13.43
N GLN A 33 0.94 0.76 -12.58
CA GLN A 33 -0.26 1.30 -11.94
C GLN A 33 -1.26 1.87 -12.94
N TRP A 34 -0.83 2.41 -14.08
CA TRP A 34 -1.76 2.91 -15.10
C TRP A 34 -2.67 1.81 -15.66
N LEU A 35 -2.23 0.55 -15.62
CA LEU A 35 -3.00 -0.59 -16.12
C LEU A 35 -4.37 -0.71 -15.44
N LYS A 36 -4.46 -0.60 -14.12
CA LYS A 36 -5.77 -0.66 -13.42
C LYS A 36 -6.69 0.50 -13.81
N TYR A 37 -6.15 1.68 -14.10
CA TYR A 37 -6.93 2.83 -14.58
C TYR A 37 -7.43 2.61 -16.01
N LEU A 38 -6.61 2.01 -16.88
CA LEU A 38 -7.02 1.63 -18.22
C LEU A 38 -8.14 0.58 -18.20
N ILE A 39 -8.04 -0.43 -17.33
CA ILE A 39 -9.09 -1.44 -17.14
C ILE A 39 -10.38 -0.77 -16.66
N LEU A 40 -10.30 0.14 -15.68
CA LEU A 40 -11.47 0.89 -15.18
C LEU A 40 -12.13 1.70 -16.31
N ILE A 41 -11.37 2.49 -17.07
CA ILE A 41 -11.90 3.30 -18.17
C ILE A 41 -12.55 2.41 -19.22
N GLY A 42 -11.93 1.27 -19.57
CA GLY A 42 -12.49 0.30 -20.49
C GLY A 42 -13.82 -0.28 -20.00
N LEU A 43 -13.91 -0.68 -18.73
CA LEU A 43 -15.14 -1.20 -18.13
C LEU A 43 -16.25 -0.15 -18.11
N VAL A 44 -15.93 1.07 -17.71
CA VAL A 44 -16.88 2.20 -17.71
C VAL A 44 -17.37 2.50 -19.12
N ALA A 45 -16.47 2.58 -20.10
CA ALA A 45 -16.84 2.81 -21.49
C ALA A 45 -17.78 1.71 -22.01
N VAL A 46 -17.46 0.43 -21.79
CA VAL A 46 -18.33 -0.68 -22.22
C VAL A 46 -19.68 -0.68 -21.50
N ALA A 47 -19.72 -0.27 -20.22
CA ALA A 47 -20.97 -0.15 -19.48
C ALA A 47 -21.95 0.86 -20.11
N PHE A 48 -21.45 1.93 -20.74
CA PHE A 48 -22.29 2.87 -21.49
C PHE A 48 -22.84 2.26 -22.80
N TYR A 49 -22.14 1.31 -23.41
CA TYR A 49 -22.62 0.64 -24.63
C TYR A 49 -23.58 -0.52 -24.32
N SER A 50 -23.24 -1.39 -23.37
CA SER A 50 -24.08 -2.52 -22.98
C SER A 50 -23.73 -3.03 -21.59
N LEU A 51 -24.76 -3.14 -20.76
CA LEU A 51 -24.61 -3.65 -19.40
C LEU A 51 -24.18 -5.12 -19.38
N THR A 52 -24.70 -5.93 -20.32
CA THR A 52 -24.40 -7.36 -20.42
C THR A 52 -22.94 -7.66 -20.78
N LEU A 53 -22.32 -6.87 -21.67
CA LEU A 53 -20.88 -7.03 -21.96
C LEU A 53 -20.03 -6.50 -20.80
N ALA A 54 -20.47 -5.43 -20.12
CA ALA A 54 -19.78 -4.93 -18.94
C ALA A 54 -19.77 -5.96 -17.80
N GLU A 55 -20.87 -6.67 -17.57
CA GLU A 55 -20.94 -7.78 -16.61
C GLU A 55 -19.99 -8.92 -16.95
N ARG A 56 -19.87 -9.27 -18.24
CA ARG A 56 -18.92 -10.29 -18.72
C ARG A 56 -17.47 -9.86 -18.51
N LEU A 57 -17.15 -8.60 -18.80
CA LEU A 57 -15.79 -8.06 -18.62
C LEU A 57 -15.45 -7.81 -17.15
N ALA A 58 -16.45 -7.52 -16.31
CA ALA A 58 -16.28 -7.42 -14.86
C ALA A 58 -15.86 -8.75 -14.22
N GLU A 59 -15.98 -9.87 -14.93
CA GLU A 59 -15.41 -11.16 -14.52
C GLU A 59 -13.87 -11.18 -14.52
N VAL A 60 -13.21 -10.12 -15.03
CA VAL A 60 -11.78 -9.81 -14.76
C VAL A 60 -11.49 -9.74 -13.27
N GLU A 61 -12.50 -9.39 -12.45
CA GLU A 61 -12.35 -9.43 -11.01
C GLU A 61 -12.45 -10.87 -10.49
N PRO A 62 -11.39 -11.42 -9.87
CA PRO A 62 -11.41 -12.78 -9.37
C PRO A 62 -12.36 -12.95 -8.17
N PHE A 63 -13.03 -11.89 -7.70
CA PHE A 63 -13.91 -11.89 -6.53
C PHE A 63 -15.01 -12.96 -6.62
N LYS A 64 -15.73 -13.03 -7.74
CA LYS A 64 -16.80 -14.01 -7.95
C LYS A 64 -16.25 -15.44 -7.90
N THR A 65 -15.06 -15.65 -8.44
CA THR A 65 -14.40 -16.96 -8.49
C THR A 65 -13.81 -17.36 -7.14
N SER A 66 -13.10 -16.48 -6.44
CA SER A 66 -12.39 -16.80 -5.21
C SER A 66 -13.28 -16.78 -3.96
N ILE A 67 -14.29 -15.91 -3.92
CA ILE A 67 -15.12 -15.70 -2.71
C ILE A 67 -16.54 -16.25 -2.92
N THR A 68 -17.23 -15.86 -3.99
CA THR A 68 -18.62 -16.29 -4.19
C THR A 68 -18.73 -17.76 -4.57
N LEU A 69 -17.80 -18.26 -5.38
CA LEU A 69 -17.79 -19.64 -5.89
C LEU A 69 -16.75 -20.52 -5.20
N PHE A 70 -15.95 -20.00 -4.26
CA PHE A 70 -14.89 -20.75 -3.55
C PHE A 70 -14.00 -21.60 -4.48
N PHE A 71 -13.60 -21.05 -5.63
CA PHE A 71 -12.84 -21.71 -6.69
C PHE A 71 -13.56 -22.88 -7.41
N VAL A 72 -14.86 -23.05 -7.20
CA VAL A 72 -15.73 -23.98 -7.93
C VAL A 72 -16.29 -23.27 -9.18
N ARG A 73 -15.41 -22.97 -10.13
CA ARG A 73 -15.74 -22.37 -11.43
C ARG A 73 -14.98 -23.07 -12.55
N SER A 74 -15.32 -22.77 -13.80
CA SER A 74 -14.55 -23.20 -14.96
C SER A 74 -13.06 -22.89 -14.80
N TRP A 75 -12.24 -23.89 -15.15
CA TRP A 75 -10.81 -23.95 -14.88
C TRP A 75 -10.01 -22.69 -15.28
N PRO A 76 -10.30 -21.97 -16.39
CA PRO A 76 -9.57 -20.76 -16.75
C PRO A 76 -9.65 -19.64 -15.69
N PHE A 77 -10.81 -19.45 -15.05
CA PHE A 77 -11.00 -18.39 -14.04
C PHE A 77 -10.28 -18.74 -12.74
N VAL A 78 -10.29 -20.03 -12.37
CA VAL A 78 -9.60 -20.53 -11.18
C VAL A 78 -8.09 -20.39 -11.37
N LEU A 79 -7.57 -20.80 -12.53
CA LEU A 79 -6.16 -20.65 -12.88
C LEU A 79 -5.74 -19.17 -12.85
N TYR A 80 -6.54 -18.28 -13.44
CA TYR A 80 -6.28 -16.84 -13.39
C TYR A 80 -6.20 -16.29 -11.96
N ALA A 81 -7.16 -16.65 -11.10
CA ALA A 81 -7.15 -16.24 -9.69
C ALA A 81 -5.92 -16.79 -8.94
N LEU A 82 -5.56 -18.05 -9.17
CA LEU A 82 -4.36 -18.67 -8.58
C LEU A 82 -3.07 -18.01 -9.05
N VAL A 83 -2.96 -17.67 -10.34
CA VAL A 83 -1.80 -16.93 -10.88
C VAL A 83 -1.68 -15.57 -10.20
N LEU A 84 -2.77 -14.82 -10.05
CA LEU A 84 -2.77 -13.52 -9.36
C LEU A 84 -2.38 -13.64 -7.88
N LEU A 85 -2.82 -14.70 -7.20
CA LEU A 85 -2.43 -14.99 -5.82
C LEU A 85 -0.95 -15.40 -5.73
N GLY A 86 -0.48 -16.24 -6.66
CA GLY A 86 0.92 -16.66 -6.76
C GLY A 86 1.85 -15.48 -7.01
N LEU A 87 1.49 -14.55 -7.90
CA LEU A 87 2.21 -13.29 -8.08
C LEU A 87 2.21 -12.44 -6.80
N GLY A 88 1.15 -12.51 -6.01
CA GLY A 88 1.04 -11.89 -4.69
C GLY A 88 2.08 -12.38 -3.67
N LEU A 89 2.60 -13.61 -3.82
CA LEU A 89 3.67 -14.14 -2.96
C LEU A 89 5.01 -13.45 -3.21
N PHE A 90 5.28 -13.01 -4.44
CA PHE A 90 6.52 -12.33 -4.81
C PHE A 90 6.40 -10.81 -4.71
N VAL A 91 5.22 -10.28 -5.03
CA VAL A 91 4.93 -8.85 -5.03
C VAL A 91 3.70 -8.60 -4.16
N HIS A 92 3.92 -7.94 -3.03
CA HIS A 92 2.87 -7.63 -2.06
C HIS A 92 1.67 -6.93 -2.72
N LYS A 93 0.47 -7.51 -2.56
CA LYS A 93 -0.80 -7.05 -3.15
C LYS A 93 -0.74 -6.74 -4.66
N PHE A 94 -0.07 -7.58 -5.45
CA PHE A 94 0.09 -7.41 -6.91
C PHE A 94 -1.21 -7.04 -7.65
N TYR A 95 -2.29 -7.80 -7.42
CA TYR A 95 -3.57 -7.57 -8.09
C TYR A 95 -4.16 -6.20 -7.75
N CYS A 96 -4.23 -5.86 -6.45
CA CYS A 96 -4.76 -4.56 -6.02
C CYS A 96 -3.93 -3.37 -6.56
N ARG A 97 -2.63 -3.57 -6.75
CA ARG A 97 -1.69 -2.53 -7.19
C ARG A 97 -1.77 -2.24 -8.69
N TYR A 98 -2.04 -3.26 -9.51
CA TYR A 98 -1.85 -3.16 -10.97
C TYR A 98 -3.07 -3.54 -11.82
N VAL A 99 -3.99 -4.35 -11.32
CA VAL A 99 -5.06 -4.93 -12.13
C VAL A 99 -6.44 -4.52 -11.65
N CYS A 100 -6.64 -4.36 -10.34
CA CYS A 100 -7.94 -4.17 -9.71
C CYS A 100 -8.66 -2.87 -10.16
N PRO A 101 -9.75 -2.96 -10.95
CA PRO A 101 -10.48 -1.77 -11.41
C PRO A 101 -11.25 -1.09 -10.28
N LEU A 102 -11.83 -1.85 -9.34
CA LEU A 102 -12.45 -1.27 -8.14
C LEU A 102 -11.44 -0.47 -7.31
N GLY A 103 -10.19 -0.94 -7.22
CA GLY A 103 -9.11 -0.22 -6.55
C GLY A 103 -8.78 1.10 -7.24
N ALA A 104 -8.78 1.12 -8.58
CA ALA A 104 -8.62 2.36 -9.35
C ALA A 104 -9.81 3.32 -9.13
N GLY A 105 -11.04 2.81 -9.09
CA GLY A 105 -12.22 3.64 -8.82
C GLY A 105 -12.16 4.31 -7.45
N LEU A 106 -11.76 3.55 -6.42
CA LEU A 106 -11.56 4.08 -5.06
C LEU A 106 -10.41 5.08 -4.98
N ALA A 107 -9.33 4.89 -5.75
CA ALA A 107 -8.24 5.85 -5.84
C ALA A 107 -8.71 7.18 -6.45
N VAL A 108 -9.48 7.14 -7.54
CA VAL A 108 -10.08 8.33 -8.17
C VAL A 108 -11.02 9.05 -7.22
N LEU A 109 -11.90 8.32 -6.52
CA LEU A 109 -12.78 8.91 -5.51
C LEU A 109 -12.00 9.47 -4.32
N GLY A 110 -10.90 8.81 -3.95
CA GLY A 110 -9.99 9.22 -2.89
C GLY A 110 -9.28 10.55 -3.14
N ARG A 111 -9.19 11.02 -4.41
CA ARG A 111 -8.65 12.36 -4.75
C ARG A 111 -9.51 13.50 -4.22
N PHE A 112 -10.81 13.27 -4.04
CA PHE A 112 -11.71 14.28 -3.47
C PHE A 112 -11.63 14.35 -1.93
N ARG A 113 -10.63 13.71 -1.33
CA ARG A 113 -10.41 13.73 0.11
C ARG A 113 -9.98 15.14 0.56
N LEU A 114 -10.72 15.68 1.53
CA LEU A 114 -10.46 17.00 2.13
C LEU A 114 -9.35 16.98 3.20
N PHE A 115 -9.02 15.82 3.76
CA PHE A 115 -8.10 15.70 4.92
C PHE A 115 -6.92 14.75 4.67
N SER A 116 -5.71 15.29 4.60
CA SER A 116 -4.45 14.52 4.56
C SER A 116 -3.77 14.54 5.93
N TRP A 117 -4.09 13.60 6.81
CA TRP A 117 -3.63 13.58 8.21
C TRP A 117 -2.29 12.86 8.45
N LEU A 118 -1.72 12.14 7.47
CA LEU A 118 -0.42 11.49 7.68
C LEU A 118 0.69 12.55 7.73
N ARG A 119 1.11 12.88 8.94
CA ARG A 119 2.17 13.85 9.23
C ARG A 119 3.53 13.31 8.79
N ARG A 120 4.37 14.21 8.27
CA ARG A 120 5.76 13.95 7.91
C ARG A 120 6.62 15.08 8.49
N ILE A 121 7.87 14.75 8.79
CA ILE A 121 8.89 15.71 9.25
C ILE A 121 9.80 16.09 8.08
N ASP A 122 10.47 17.24 8.14
CA ASP A 122 11.31 17.73 7.03
C ASP A 122 12.46 16.79 6.65
N ALA A 123 12.97 16.00 7.61
CA ALA A 123 14.02 15.02 7.37
C ALA A 123 13.58 13.84 6.48
N CYS A 124 12.27 13.64 6.28
CA CYS A 124 11.70 12.57 5.48
C CYS A 124 11.88 12.84 3.98
N GLY A 125 12.44 11.88 3.24
CA GLY A 125 12.77 12.04 1.83
C GLY A 125 14.18 12.59 1.60
N GLN A 126 14.65 13.54 2.43
CA GLN A 126 16.02 14.03 2.35
C GLN A 126 16.55 14.37 3.76
N PRO A 127 17.55 13.64 4.31
CA PRO A 127 18.24 12.46 3.76
C PRO A 127 17.55 11.12 4.09
N CYS A 128 16.49 11.08 4.91
CA CYS A 128 15.93 9.83 5.41
C CYS A 128 15.03 9.12 4.39
N GLN A 129 15.38 7.88 4.03
CA GLN A 129 14.60 7.04 3.10
C GLN A 129 13.96 5.81 3.79
N HIS A 130 13.99 5.77 5.13
CA HIS A 130 13.65 4.57 5.89
C HIS A 130 12.17 4.15 5.73
N CYS A 131 11.21 5.05 5.94
CA CYS A 131 9.78 4.73 5.74
C CYS A 131 9.46 4.33 4.30
N ARG A 132 10.12 4.95 3.30
CA ARG A 132 9.94 4.58 1.89
C ARG A 132 10.41 3.16 1.63
N ASN A 133 11.53 2.77 2.22
CA ASN A 133 12.03 1.40 2.11
C ASN A 133 11.14 0.39 2.84
N HIS A 134 10.42 0.77 3.88
CA HIS A 134 9.45 -0.11 4.57
C HIS A 134 8.06 -0.13 3.90
N CYS A 135 7.73 0.84 3.05
CA CYS A 135 6.45 0.87 2.35
C CYS A 135 6.37 -0.23 1.29
N GLU A 136 5.71 -1.35 1.61
CA GLU A 136 5.59 -2.51 0.71
C GLU A 136 4.73 -2.24 -0.53
N ILE A 137 3.80 -1.27 -0.42
CA ILE A 137 2.95 -0.83 -1.54
C ILE A 137 3.66 0.16 -2.47
N GLY A 138 4.69 0.85 -1.99
CA GLY A 138 5.43 1.85 -2.76
C GLY A 138 4.74 3.22 -2.89
N ALA A 139 3.84 3.56 -1.96
CA ALA A 139 3.09 4.83 -1.97
C ALA A 139 3.92 6.05 -1.51
N ILE A 140 5.18 5.89 -1.09
CA ILE A 140 6.03 7.01 -0.66
C ILE A 140 7.04 7.32 -1.76
N ARG A 141 7.02 8.56 -2.27
CA ARG A 141 7.93 9.06 -3.31
C ARG A 141 9.33 9.35 -2.76
N ARG A 142 10.31 9.55 -3.65
CA ARG A 142 11.70 9.86 -3.28
C ARG A 142 11.84 11.09 -2.39
N ASP A 143 11.03 12.10 -2.66
CA ASP A 143 10.96 13.37 -1.92
C ASP A 143 10.29 13.23 -0.55
N GLY A 144 9.85 12.02 -0.17
CA GLY A 144 9.24 11.74 1.12
C GLY A 144 7.74 12.01 1.20
N ARG A 145 7.12 12.53 0.12
CA ARG A 145 5.68 12.74 0.02
C ARG A 145 4.94 11.41 -0.12
N ILE A 146 3.74 11.35 0.46
CA ILE A 146 2.86 10.19 0.39
C ILE A 146 1.87 10.41 -0.76
N ASP A 147 1.82 9.45 -1.67
CA ASP A 147 0.77 9.36 -2.68
C ASP A 147 -0.48 8.72 -2.04
N TYR A 148 -1.48 9.54 -1.76
CA TYR A 148 -2.71 9.12 -1.11
C TYR A 148 -3.64 8.31 -2.00
N ASP A 149 -3.49 8.41 -3.33
CA ASP A 149 -4.31 7.66 -4.28
C ASP A 149 -3.98 6.15 -4.21
N GLU A 150 -2.73 5.85 -3.87
CA GLU A 150 -2.18 4.49 -3.82
C GLU A 150 -1.96 3.99 -2.38
N CYS A 151 -1.98 4.90 -1.39
CA CYS A 151 -1.77 4.56 0.01
C CYS A 151 -2.96 3.79 0.59
N ILE A 152 -2.71 2.55 1.00
CA ILE A 152 -3.72 1.70 1.69
C ILE A 152 -3.89 2.05 3.18
N GLN A 153 -3.18 3.06 3.68
CA GLN A 153 -3.21 3.49 5.08
C GLN A 153 -2.93 2.35 6.09
N CYS A 154 -1.90 1.53 5.83
CA CYS A 154 -1.45 0.50 6.79
C CYS A 154 -0.78 1.07 8.06
N LEU A 155 -0.51 2.38 8.09
CA LEU A 155 0.07 3.14 9.21
C LEU A 155 1.47 2.72 9.71
N GLU A 156 2.12 1.75 9.06
CA GLU A 156 3.50 1.35 9.37
C GLU A 156 4.47 2.54 9.43
N CYS A 157 4.33 3.49 8.50
CA CYS A 157 5.18 4.69 8.49
C CYS A 157 4.98 5.62 9.70
N ILE A 158 3.78 5.64 10.30
CA ILE A 158 3.49 6.42 11.51
C ILE A 158 4.05 5.70 12.74
N VAL A 159 3.91 4.36 12.79
CA VAL A 159 4.53 3.55 13.84
C VAL A 159 6.04 3.78 13.88
N ILE A 160 6.70 3.74 12.72
CA ILE A 160 8.13 4.02 12.63
C ILE A 160 8.46 5.45 13.02
N LEU A 161 7.67 6.45 12.57
CA LEU A 161 7.93 7.85 12.86
C LEU A 161 7.80 8.18 14.37
N ASN A 162 6.83 7.57 15.05
CA ASN A 162 6.56 7.80 16.47
C ASN A 162 7.43 6.94 17.41
N ASN A 163 8.18 5.98 16.87
CA ASN A 163 9.08 5.14 17.66
C ASN A 163 10.50 5.73 17.63
N GLU A 164 10.97 6.19 18.80
CA GLU A 164 12.28 6.84 18.95
C GLU A 164 13.46 5.95 18.54
N ASP A 165 13.32 4.62 18.62
CA ASP A 165 14.35 3.65 18.31
C ASP A 165 14.24 3.07 16.89
N GLN A 166 13.20 3.43 16.13
CA GLN A 166 13.06 3.05 14.71
C GLN A 166 13.23 4.24 13.77
N CYS A 167 12.82 5.45 14.19
CA CYS A 167 12.94 6.64 13.35
C CYS A 167 14.41 7.07 13.20
N VAL A 168 14.97 6.91 11.99
CA VAL A 168 16.38 7.27 11.73
C VAL A 168 16.67 8.74 12.03
N ALA A 169 15.69 9.63 11.86
CA ALA A 169 15.86 11.05 12.15
C ALA A 169 15.98 11.32 13.66
N SER A 170 15.13 10.72 14.50
CA SER A 170 15.21 10.86 15.97
C SER A 170 16.50 10.23 16.51
N ILE A 171 16.87 9.04 16.03
CA ILE A 171 18.11 8.37 16.42
C ILE A 171 19.33 9.23 16.07
N SER A 172 19.33 9.83 14.88
CA SER A 172 20.42 10.71 14.44
C SER A 172 20.50 11.99 15.26
N ALA A 173 19.35 12.60 15.60
CA ALA A 173 19.29 13.77 16.47
C ALA A 173 19.80 13.46 17.88
N ARG A 174 19.32 12.36 18.49
CA ARG A 174 19.76 11.88 19.82
C ARG A 174 21.28 11.66 19.87
N LYS A 175 21.84 10.96 18.87
CA LYS A 175 23.30 10.73 18.78
C LYS A 175 24.09 12.03 18.62
N LYS A 176 23.58 13.01 17.88
CA LYS A 176 24.22 14.34 17.77
C LYS A 176 24.21 15.09 19.11
N MET A 177 23.09 15.06 19.84
CA MET A 177 22.98 15.71 21.14
C MET A 177 23.90 15.08 22.19
N GLN A 178 23.98 13.75 22.23
CA GLN A 178 24.92 13.02 23.10
C GLN A 178 26.38 13.38 22.81
N LYS A 179 26.76 13.47 21.52
CA LYS A 179 28.11 13.89 21.11
C LYS A 179 28.42 15.35 21.44
N ALA A 180 27.40 16.21 21.48
CA ALA A 180 27.56 17.62 21.84
C ALA A 180 27.65 17.85 23.36
N GLY A 181 27.70 16.79 24.19
CA GLY A 181 27.83 16.89 25.65
C GLY A 181 26.62 17.52 26.33
N LYS A 182 25.49 17.67 25.63
CA LYS A 182 24.25 18.19 26.23
C LYS A 182 23.50 17.03 26.92
N PRO A 183 23.07 17.19 28.18
CA PRO A 183 22.22 16.20 28.82
C PRO A 183 20.95 16.00 27.98
N VAL A 184 20.64 14.75 27.72
CA VAL A 184 19.41 14.34 27.03
C VAL A 184 18.30 14.32 28.09
N ASP A 185 17.81 15.50 28.47
CA ASP A 185 16.53 15.62 29.16
C ASP A 185 15.44 15.55 28.10
N LEU A 186 15.04 14.33 27.77
CA LEU A 186 13.78 14.08 27.09
C LEU A 186 12.69 14.38 28.12
N ILE A 187 12.19 15.62 28.10
CA ILE A 187 10.92 15.96 28.71
C ILE A 187 9.90 14.98 28.13
N ALA A 188 9.48 14.04 28.98
CA ALA A 188 8.28 13.26 28.81
C ALA A 188 7.10 14.23 28.64
N SER A 189 6.79 14.61 27.40
CA SER A 189 5.43 15.03 27.03
C SER A 189 4.63 13.78 26.75
N ASP A 190 4.24 13.08 27.82
CA ASP A 190 2.96 12.40 27.93
C ASP A 190 2.75 12.01 29.40
N ALA A 191 2.46 13.03 30.20
CA ALA A 191 1.68 12.88 31.43
C ALA A 191 0.91 14.18 31.64
N SER A 192 -0.19 14.33 30.91
CA SER A 192 -1.31 15.22 31.25
C SER A 192 -2.00 14.76 32.55
N VAL A 193 -1.21 14.65 33.62
CA VAL A 193 -1.66 14.47 35.00
C VAL A 193 -1.26 15.75 35.75
N ARG A 194 -2.12 16.78 35.65
CA ARG A 194 -2.53 17.63 36.77
C ARG A 194 -3.53 18.71 36.33
N ALA A 195 -4.69 18.66 36.98
CA ALA A 195 -5.48 19.79 37.46
C ALA A 195 -6.08 20.75 36.41
N SER A 196 -7.37 20.53 36.09
CA SER A 196 -8.48 21.44 36.39
C SER A 196 -9.80 20.71 36.21
#